data_AF-A0A6B1HEU1-F1
#
_entry.id   AF-A0A6B1HEU1-F1
#
_cell.length_a   1.000
_cell.length_b   1.000
_cell.length_c   1.000
_cell.angle_alpha   90.00
_cell.angle_beta   90.00
_cell.angle_gamma   90.00
#
_symmetry.space_group_name_H-M   'P 1'
#
loop_
_entity.id
_entity.type
_entity.pdbx_description
1 polymer ?
#
loop_
_entity_poly.entity_id
_entity_poly.type
_entity_poly.pdbx_seq_one_letter_code
_entity_poly.pdbx_strand_id
1 'polypeptide(L)'
;MAVTRKKLIEVALPLDAINAASRREKSIRHGHPSTLHLWWARRPLAAARAVIFAQMVDDPSSDPVRFTTKEAQERERERLFGILEELVKWENTSKRSVLEPARLEIQRSWERMCADNVDHPHAQELFRCDRLPAFHDPFAGGGALPLEAQRLGLEAHASDLNPVAVLINKAMIEIPPKFTGNPPCNPESRSATELVEREWGGAQGLAEDVRYYGKWMRDEARRRIGHLYPKIKVTPEMVRERPDLSSYEGRELTVIAWLWARTVRSPNPAFADVDVPLVSTWMLSTKKGKEAYVEPVIEGDSYRFGIRVGPPSDPTTVRRGTKSGGSHSPFVCLISGSPMPFEYVRTEARAGRMSSRLMAVVAQGDQARVYLPPTEREAALACTEAPWQPELQIAHWPGRTNVVEYGLTTFGDLFTPRQLVALTTLSDLLGEATNRIRRDAAAAGLPDDDRPLRDGGTGARAYAEAVAVYLG
;
A
#
# COMPACT_ATOMS: atom_id res chain seq x y z
N MET A 1 -25.80 24.13 -31.95
CA MET A 1 -25.20 22.88 -31.46
C MET A 1 -23.70 22.97 -31.69
N ALA A 2 -22.88 22.43 -30.80
CA ALA A 2 -21.43 22.45 -30.99
C ALA A 2 -21.04 21.58 -32.21
N VAL A 3 -20.12 22.07 -33.02
CA VAL A 3 -19.47 21.31 -34.09
C VAL A 3 -18.47 20.37 -33.43
N THR A 4 -18.56 19.08 -33.72
CA THR A 4 -17.71 18.05 -33.12
C THR A 4 -16.83 17.37 -34.17
N ARG A 5 -15.56 17.13 -33.82
CA ARG A 5 -14.64 16.29 -34.60
C ARG A 5 -14.57 14.88 -34.02
N LYS A 6 -14.46 13.87 -34.89
CA LYS A 6 -14.16 12.50 -34.47
C LYS A 6 -12.81 12.45 -33.77
N LYS A 7 -12.76 11.78 -32.63
CA LYS A 7 -11.55 11.56 -31.83
C LYS A 7 -10.92 10.22 -32.14
N LEU A 8 -9.61 10.08 -31.89
CA LEU A 8 -8.90 8.82 -32.10
C LEU A 8 -9.56 7.63 -31.40
N ILE A 9 -10.08 7.85 -30.18
CA ILE A 9 -10.75 6.82 -29.39
C ILE A 9 -11.99 6.22 -30.07
N GLU A 10 -12.63 6.97 -30.97
CA GLU A 10 -13.83 6.53 -31.70
C GLU A 10 -13.48 5.70 -32.94
N VAL A 11 -12.21 5.67 -33.36
CA VAL A 11 -11.78 5.07 -34.63
C VAL A 11 -10.82 3.91 -34.39
N ALA A 12 -9.64 4.16 -33.82
CA ALA A 12 -8.63 3.14 -33.63
C ALA A 12 -7.57 3.53 -32.59
N LEU A 13 -7.00 2.52 -31.94
CA LEU A 13 -5.92 2.64 -30.95
C LEU A 13 -4.90 1.50 -31.14
N PRO A 14 -3.61 1.71 -30.83
CA PRO A 14 -2.60 0.66 -30.86
C PRO A 14 -2.74 -0.25 -29.62
N LEU A 15 -3.80 -1.06 -29.60
CA LEU A 15 -4.21 -1.88 -28.46
C LEU A 15 -3.10 -2.84 -28.00
N ASP A 16 -2.30 -3.38 -28.92
CA ASP A 16 -1.21 -4.29 -28.58
C ASP A 16 -0.14 -3.61 -27.71
N ALA A 17 0.25 -2.39 -28.06
CA ALA A 17 1.20 -1.58 -27.29
C ALA A 17 0.61 -1.20 -25.91
N ILE A 18 -0.65 -0.76 -25.88
CA ILE A 18 -1.35 -0.40 -24.63
C ILE A 18 -1.44 -1.61 -23.69
N ASN A 19 -1.81 -2.77 -24.23
CA ASN A 19 -1.96 -4.01 -23.47
C ASN A 19 -0.62 -4.54 -22.96
N ALA A 20 0.43 -4.47 -23.78
CA ALA A 20 1.79 -4.84 -23.37
C ALA A 20 2.30 -3.95 -22.23
N ALA A 21 2.16 -2.63 -22.36
CA ALA A 21 2.54 -1.67 -21.32
C ALA A 21 1.74 -1.89 -20.02
N SER A 22 0.42 -2.07 -20.13
CA SER A 22 -0.46 -2.33 -18.98
C SER A 22 -0.11 -3.61 -18.22
N ARG A 23 0.32 -4.68 -18.93
CA ARG A 23 0.82 -5.92 -18.28
C ARG A 23 2.16 -5.67 -17.60
N ARG A 24 3.07 -4.97 -18.25
CA ARG A 24 4.41 -4.64 -17.72
C ARG A 24 4.29 -3.85 -16.40
N GLU A 25 3.40 -2.87 -16.34
CA GLU A 25 3.17 -2.02 -15.17
C GLU A 25 2.85 -2.81 -13.88
N LYS A 26 2.11 -3.93 -13.98
CA LYS A 26 1.76 -4.78 -12.83
C LYS A 26 2.97 -5.36 -12.08
N SER A 27 4.12 -5.46 -12.76
CA SER A 27 5.38 -5.97 -12.19
C SER A 27 6.27 -4.88 -11.58
N ILE A 28 5.92 -3.61 -11.78
CA ILE A 28 6.76 -2.48 -11.35
C ILE A 28 6.52 -2.24 -9.86
N ARG A 29 7.63 -2.08 -9.14
CA ARG A 29 7.67 -1.93 -7.68
C ARG A 29 8.48 -0.71 -7.21
N HIS A 30 9.04 0.05 -8.15
CA HIS A 30 9.80 1.25 -7.84
C HIS A 30 9.17 2.45 -8.53
N GLY A 31 8.93 3.53 -7.78
CA GLY A 31 8.35 4.79 -8.29
C GLY A 31 6.88 4.70 -8.73
N HIS A 32 6.26 3.52 -8.69
CA HIS A 32 4.87 3.34 -9.10
C HIS A 32 3.90 3.77 -7.99
N PRO A 33 2.83 4.52 -8.25
CA PRO A 33 1.91 4.98 -7.20
C PRO A 33 1.26 3.88 -6.36
N SER A 34 1.24 2.62 -6.83
CA SER A 34 0.78 1.46 -6.03
C SER A 34 1.68 1.13 -4.85
N THR A 35 2.89 1.68 -4.80
CA THR A 35 3.82 1.50 -3.69
C THR A 35 3.70 2.59 -2.65
N LEU A 36 2.95 3.67 -2.92
CA LEU A 36 2.57 4.66 -1.92
C LEU A 36 1.44 4.11 -1.03
N HIS A 37 0.34 3.69 -1.67
CA HIS A 37 -0.75 2.98 -1.02
C HIS A 37 -1.41 2.02 -2.02
N LEU A 38 -1.78 0.83 -1.54
CA LEU A 38 -2.47 -0.17 -2.36
C LEU A 38 -3.93 0.22 -2.53
N TRP A 39 -4.37 0.43 -3.78
CA TRP A 39 -5.78 0.62 -4.12
C TRP A 39 -6.27 -0.58 -4.94
N TRP A 40 -7.30 -1.28 -4.44
CA TRP A 40 -7.73 -2.59 -4.97
C TRP A 40 -8.24 -2.55 -6.41
N ALA A 41 -8.70 -1.38 -6.88
CA ALA A 41 -9.28 -1.21 -8.22
C ALA A 41 -8.49 -0.21 -9.08
N ARG A 42 -7.18 -0.01 -8.84
CA ARG A 42 -6.41 0.96 -9.62
C ARG A 42 -6.27 0.50 -11.07
N ARG A 43 -6.71 1.34 -12.01
CA ARG A 43 -6.53 1.12 -13.45
C ARG A 43 -5.07 1.31 -13.85
N PRO A 44 -4.57 0.57 -14.86
CA PRO A 44 -3.23 0.80 -15.38
C PRO A 44 -3.06 2.24 -15.88
N LEU A 45 -1.95 2.88 -15.50
CA LEU A 45 -1.63 4.25 -15.91
C LEU A 45 -1.40 4.33 -17.41
N ALA A 46 -0.78 3.30 -18.01
CA ALA A 46 -0.65 3.18 -19.46
C ALA A 46 -2.00 3.31 -20.20
N ALA A 47 -3.02 2.56 -19.74
CA ALA A 47 -4.35 2.62 -20.33
C ALA A 47 -5.05 3.97 -20.08
N ALA A 48 -4.94 4.51 -18.86
CA ALA A 48 -5.49 5.82 -18.52
C ALA A 48 -4.94 6.93 -19.43
N ARG A 49 -3.61 6.98 -19.60
CA ARG A 49 -2.93 7.95 -20.47
C ARG A 49 -3.34 7.81 -21.94
N ALA A 50 -3.42 6.59 -22.44
CA ALA A 50 -3.83 6.32 -23.82
C ALA A 50 -5.26 6.81 -24.10
N VAL A 51 -6.20 6.51 -23.20
CA VAL A 51 -7.60 6.92 -23.33
C VAL A 51 -7.74 8.44 -23.29
N ILE A 52 -7.07 9.12 -22.36
CA ILE A 52 -7.13 10.59 -22.26
C ILE A 52 -6.55 11.24 -23.51
N PHE A 53 -5.36 10.81 -23.97
CA PHE A 53 -4.77 11.33 -25.20
C PHE A 53 -5.71 11.14 -26.39
N ALA A 54 -6.24 9.92 -26.56
CA ALA A 54 -7.11 9.60 -27.68
C ALA A 54 -8.49 10.27 -27.64
N GLN A 55 -8.96 10.66 -26.46
CA GLN A 55 -10.18 11.45 -26.30
C GLN A 55 -9.96 12.92 -26.67
N MET A 56 -8.76 13.45 -26.43
CA MET A 56 -8.45 14.85 -26.72
C MET A 56 -8.02 15.07 -28.17
N VAL A 57 -7.33 14.10 -28.77
CA VAL A 57 -6.76 14.22 -30.11
C VAL A 57 -7.76 13.81 -31.20
N ASP A 58 -7.90 14.65 -32.21
CA ASP A 58 -8.77 14.40 -33.37
C ASP A 58 -8.22 13.25 -34.22
N ASP A 59 -9.11 12.39 -34.73
CA ASP A 59 -8.75 11.47 -35.80
C ASP A 59 -8.64 12.25 -37.13
N PRO A 60 -7.63 11.97 -37.98
CA PRO A 60 -7.44 12.68 -39.24
C PRO A 60 -8.63 12.57 -40.22
N SER A 61 -9.52 11.58 -40.08
CA SER A 61 -10.75 11.50 -40.88
C SER A 61 -11.75 12.63 -40.59
N SER A 62 -11.58 13.36 -39.47
CA SER A 62 -12.36 14.55 -39.13
C SER A 62 -11.91 15.81 -39.86
N ASP A 63 -10.78 15.77 -40.59
CA ASP A 63 -10.25 16.89 -41.36
C ASP A 63 -9.95 16.48 -42.82
N PRO A 64 -10.99 16.28 -43.65
CA PRO A 64 -10.82 15.84 -45.04
C PRO A 64 -10.17 16.92 -45.93
N VAL A 65 -10.13 18.18 -45.48
CA VAL A 65 -9.44 19.27 -46.20
C VAL A 65 -7.94 19.11 -46.05
N ARG A 66 -7.46 18.80 -44.84
CA ARG A 66 -6.03 18.56 -44.57
C ARG A 66 -5.58 17.16 -44.99
N PHE A 67 -6.43 16.16 -44.81
CA PHE A 67 -6.15 14.75 -45.12
C PHE A 67 -7.11 14.23 -46.19
N THR A 68 -6.81 14.60 -47.42
CA THR A 68 -7.70 14.43 -48.59
C THR A 68 -7.88 12.98 -49.05
N THR A 69 -6.96 12.07 -48.70
CA THR A 69 -7.05 10.64 -49.07
C THR A 69 -7.03 9.74 -47.84
N LYS A 70 -7.55 8.52 -47.98
CA LYS A 70 -7.50 7.52 -46.90
C LYS A 70 -6.07 7.18 -46.49
N GLU A 71 -5.15 7.15 -47.45
CA GLU A 71 -3.72 6.90 -47.20
C GLU A 71 -3.09 8.06 -46.43
N ALA A 72 -3.51 9.31 -46.68
CA ALA A 72 -3.05 10.46 -45.90
C ALA A 72 -3.58 10.42 -44.46
N GLN A 73 -4.84 9.99 -44.28
CA GLN A 73 -5.44 9.79 -42.97
C GLN A 73 -4.73 8.66 -42.21
N GLU A 74 -4.42 7.54 -42.86
CA GLU A 74 -3.69 6.43 -42.23
C GLU A 74 -2.27 6.83 -41.82
N ARG A 75 -1.52 7.51 -42.69
CA ARG A 75 -0.16 7.98 -42.34
C ARG A 75 -0.15 8.92 -41.14
N GLU A 76 -1.13 9.83 -41.06
CA GLU A 76 -1.24 10.71 -39.89
C GLU A 76 -1.64 9.91 -38.64
N ARG A 77 -2.54 8.93 -38.77
CA ARG A 77 -2.92 8.07 -37.66
C ARG A 77 -1.73 7.26 -37.13
N GLU A 78 -0.91 6.71 -38.01
CA GLU A 78 0.34 6.02 -37.65
C GLU A 78 1.30 6.95 -36.90
N ARG A 79 1.43 8.22 -37.31
CA ARG A 79 2.22 9.23 -36.57
C ARG A 79 1.67 9.44 -35.15
N LEU A 80 0.35 9.57 -35.02
CA LEU A 80 -0.32 9.74 -33.72
C LEU A 80 -0.17 8.49 -32.84
N PHE A 81 -0.21 7.30 -33.44
CA PHE A 81 0.05 6.04 -32.74
C PHE A 81 1.50 5.97 -32.26
N GLY A 82 2.48 6.42 -33.05
CA GLY A 82 3.87 6.50 -32.60
C GLY A 82 4.05 7.36 -31.33
N ILE A 83 3.32 8.48 -31.22
CA ILE A 83 3.28 9.28 -29.98
C ILE A 83 2.68 8.46 -28.84
N LEU A 84 1.53 7.82 -29.07
CA LEU A 84 0.83 7.05 -28.03
C LEU A 84 1.63 5.84 -27.54
N GLU A 85 2.32 5.13 -28.45
CA GLU A 85 3.19 3.99 -28.14
C GLU A 85 4.37 4.38 -27.25
N GLU A 86 4.97 5.55 -27.48
CA GLU A 86 5.97 6.09 -26.57
C GLU A 86 5.36 6.55 -25.25
N LEU A 87 4.19 7.19 -25.28
CA LEU A 87 3.51 7.67 -24.07
C LEU A 87 3.19 6.52 -23.10
N VAL A 88 2.74 5.36 -23.58
CA VAL A 88 2.27 4.28 -22.69
C VAL A 88 3.39 3.57 -21.92
N LYS A 89 4.66 3.72 -22.34
CA LYS A 89 5.81 3.09 -21.66
C LYS A 89 6.06 3.73 -20.30
N TRP A 90 6.24 2.90 -19.27
CA TRP A 90 6.45 3.36 -17.88
C TRP A 90 7.70 4.25 -17.76
N GLU A 91 8.75 3.87 -18.46
CA GLU A 91 10.05 4.53 -18.49
C GLU A 91 9.99 5.95 -19.07
N ASN A 92 8.89 6.31 -19.75
CA ASN A 92 8.69 7.60 -20.40
C ASN A 92 7.79 8.54 -19.59
N THR A 93 7.21 8.10 -18.48
CA THR A 93 6.16 8.84 -17.74
C THR A 93 6.58 10.18 -17.13
N SER A 94 7.88 10.43 -17.02
CA SER A 94 8.44 11.70 -16.55
C SER A 94 9.31 12.41 -17.61
N LYS A 95 9.41 11.87 -18.84
CA LYS A 95 10.26 12.43 -19.89
C LYS A 95 9.53 13.55 -20.62
N ARG A 96 10.01 14.79 -20.46
CA ARG A 96 9.50 15.95 -21.20
C ARG A 96 9.55 15.75 -22.72
N SER A 97 10.61 15.12 -23.24
CA SER A 97 10.73 14.83 -24.68
C SER A 97 9.61 13.94 -25.24
N VAL A 98 8.89 13.20 -24.39
CA VAL A 98 7.74 12.37 -24.78
C VAL A 98 6.41 13.06 -24.47
N LEU A 99 6.32 13.74 -23.32
CA LEU A 99 5.10 14.44 -22.90
C LEU A 99 4.79 15.69 -23.73
N GLU A 100 5.81 16.46 -24.13
CA GLU A 100 5.61 17.71 -24.87
C GLU A 100 5.01 17.52 -26.27
N PRO A 101 5.47 16.55 -27.11
CA PRO A 101 4.80 16.26 -28.38
C PRO A 101 3.32 15.89 -28.22
N ALA A 102 2.98 15.17 -27.15
CA ALA A 102 1.61 14.79 -26.86
C ALA A 102 0.74 15.98 -26.46
N ARG A 103 1.25 16.83 -25.55
CA ARG A 103 0.60 18.08 -25.13
C ARG A 103 0.36 19.01 -26.32
N LEU A 104 1.33 19.12 -27.22
CA LEU A 104 1.20 19.91 -28.43
C LEU A 104 0.08 19.40 -29.35
N GLU A 105 -0.07 18.09 -29.49
CA GLU A 105 -1.15 17.53 -30.33
C GLU A 105 -2.54 17.71 -29.70
N ILE A 106 -2.62 17.59 -28.36
CA ILE A 106 -3.83 17.94 -27.60
C ILE A 106 -4.20 19.41 -27.83
N GLN A 107 -3.23 20.32 -27.71
CA GLN A 107 -3.43 21.76 -27.93
C GLN A 107 -3.90 22.05 -29.35
N ARG A 108 -3.27 21.47 -30.38
CA ARG A 108 -3.66 21.63 -31.78
C ARG A 108 -5.09 21.13 -32.05
N SER A 109 -5.49 20.03 -31.43
CA SER A 109 -6.85 19.50 -31.55
C SER A 109 -7.86 20.41 -30.86
N TRP A 110 -7.48 20.99 -29.72
CA TRP A 110 -8.32 21.96 -29.01
C TRP A 110 -8.48 23.28 -29.78
N GLU A 111 -7.42 23.81 -30.38
CA GLU A 111 -7.47 25.01 -31.21
C GLU A 111 -8.41 24.85 -32.40
N ARG A 112 -8.41 23.68 -33.05
CA ARG A 112 -9.37 23.35 -34.11
C ARG A 112 -10.80 23.31 -33.60
N MET A 113 -11.04 22.65 -32.46
CA MET A 113 -12.37 22.61 -31.83
C MET A 113 -12.88 24.03 -31.54
N CYS A 114 -12.00 24.92 -31.06
CA CYS A 114 -12.39 26.29 -30.79
C CYS A 114 -12.68 27.08 -32.08
N ALA A 115 -11.87 26.91 -33.12
CA ALA A 115 -12.09 27.54 -34.43
C ALA A 115 -13.43 27.10 -35.05
N ASP A 116 -13.76 25.82 -34.97
CA ASP A 116 -15.03 25.27 -35.50
C ASP A 116 -16.26 25.78 -34.72
N ASN A 117 -16.07 26.31 -33.51
CA ASN A 117 -17.15 26.72 -32.60
C ASN A 117 -17.12 28.22 -32.26
N VAL A 118 -16.47 29.04 -33.10
CA VAL A 118 -16.38 30.50 -32.88
C VAL A 118 -17.75 31.17 -32.80
N ASP A 119 -18.73 30.68 -33.56
CA ASP A 119 -20.10 31.22 -33.62
C ASP A 119 -21.03 30.61 -32.53
N HIS A 120 -20.51 29.76 -31.63
CA HIS A 120 -21.31 29.18 -30.56
C HIS A 120 -21.75 30.28 -29.56
N PRO A 121 -23.02 30.31 -29.10
CA PRO A 121 -23.50 31.35 -28.16
C PRO A 121 -22.69 31.48 -26.86
N HIS A 122 -22.04 30.38 -26.45
CA HIS A 122 -21.17 30.29 -25.28
C HIS A 122 -19.69 30.06 -25.65
N ALA A 123 -19.23 30.48 -26.84
CA ALA A 123 -17.87 30.24 -27.31
C ALA A 123 -16.79 30.74 -26.32
N GLN A 124 -17.00 31.93 -25.75
CA GLN A 124 -16.08 32.53 -24.78
C GLN A 124 -15.95 31.74 -23.47
N GLU A 125 -16.94 30.91 -23.14
CA GLU A 125 -16.97 30.10 -21.93
C GLU A 125 -16.48 28.67 -22.21
N LEU A 126 -17.01 28.04 -23.26
CA LEU A 126 -16.83 26.60 -23.54
C LEU A 126 -15.64 26.30 -24.47
N PHE A 127 -15.19 27.25 -25.28
CA PHE A 127 -14.22 27.05 -26.36
C PHE A 127 -13.07 28.06 -26.30
N ARG A 128 -12.40 28.10 -25.15
CA ARG A 128 -11.26 28.98 -24.89
C ARG A 128 -9.96 28.41 -25.45
N CYS A 129 -9.44 28.95 -26.55
CA CYS A 129 -8.19 28.47 -27.16
C CYS A 129 -6.97 28.56 -26.23
N ASP A 130 -6.97 29.51 -25.29
CA ASP A 130 -5.88 29.78 -24.35
C ASP A 130 -5.87 28.82 -23.15
N ARG A 131 -6.93 28.00 -22.97
CA ARG A 131 -7.06 27.08 -21.84
C ARG A 131 -7.72 25.78 -22.28
N LEU A 132 -7.02 24.66 -22.09
CA LEU A 132 -7.58 23.33 -22.28
C LEU A 132 -8.81 23.11 -21.36
N PRO A 133 -9.78 22.28 -21.78
CA PRO A 133 -10.89 21.93 -20.91
C PRO A 133 -10.39 21.21 -19.66
N ALA A 134 -11.04 21.48 -18.53
CA ALA A 134 -10.74 20.81 -17.28
C ALA A 134 -11.14 19.33 -17.35
N PHE A 135 -10.30 18.46 -16.78
CA PHE A 135 -10.58 17.04 -16.62
C PHE A 135 -11.28 16.80 -15.28
N HIS A 136 -12.43 16.13 -15.30
CA HIS A 136 -13.19 15.82 -14.09
C HIS A 136 -13.37 14.30 -13.94
N ASP A 137 -12.96 13.75 -12.79
CA ASP A 137 -13.20 12.36 -12.41
C ASP A 137 -13.93 12.29 -11.06
N PRO A 138 -15.26 12.10 -11.06
CA PRO A 138 -16.04 12.08 -9.83
C PRO A 138 -15.89 10.80 -9.01
N PHE A 139 -15.18 9.78 -9.53
CA PHE A 139 -14.96 8.47 -8.91
C PHE A 139 -13.51 8.04 -9.06
N ALA A 140 -12.59 8.94 -8.69
CA ALA A 140 -11.19 8.82 -9.03
C ALA A 140 -10.50 7.59 -8.42
N GLY A 141 -11.02 7.07 -7.29
CA GLY A 141 -10.47 5.92 -6.60
C GLY A 141 -8.96 6.07 -6.38
N GLY A 142 -8.18 5.22 -7.03
CA GLY A 142 -6.72 5.22 -6.92
C GLY A 142 -6.00 6.36 -7.67
N GLY A 143 -6.72 7.27 -8.33
CA GLY A 143 -6.19 8.49 -8.95
C GLY A 143 -5.45 8.31 -10.28
N ALA A 144 -5.68 7.20 -10.99
CA ALA A 144 -4.96 6.90 -12.23
C ALA A 144 -5.26 7.90 -13.36
N LEU A 145 -6.54 8.14 -13.65
CA LEU A 145 -6.96 9.07 -14.69
C LEU A 145 -6.56 10.53 -14.39
N PRO A 146 -6.87 11.11 -13.22
CA PRO A 146 -6.54 12.51 -12.97
C PRO A 146 -5.03 12.75 -12.88
N LEU A 147 -4.23 11.78 -12.41
CA LEU A 147 -2.76 11.87 -12.50
C LEU A 147 -2.28 11.96 -13.96
N GLU A 148 -2.80 11.09 -14.83
CA GLU A 148 -2.37 11.08 -16.24
C GLU A 148 -2.90 12.29 -17.02
N ALA A 149 -4.08 12.80 -16.67
CA ALA A 149 -4.60 14.06 -17.19
C ALA A 149 -3.65 15.22 -16.88
N GLN A 150 -3.20 15.33 -15.62
CA GLN A 150 -2.21 16.33 -15.20
C GLN A 150 -0.88 16.19 -15.95
N ARG A 151 -0.39 14.95 -16.16
CA ARG A 151 0.81 14.69 -16.96
C ARG A 151 0.64 15.13 -18.42
N LEU A 152 -0.56 14.99 -18.98
CA LEU A 152 -0.91 15.45 -20.33
C LEU A 152 -1.24 16.95 -20.41
N GLY A 153 -1.11 17.71 -19.31
CA GLY A 153 -1.27 19.17 -19.29
C GLY A 153 -2.70 19.64 -19.04
N LEU A 154 -3.63 18.75 -18.71
CA LEU A 154 -4.99 19.10 -18.33
C LEU A 154 -5.06 19.53 -16.86
N GLU A 155 -5.93 20.48 -16.57
CA GLU A 155 -6.31 20.80 -15.20
C GLU A 155 -7.23 19.70 -14.66
N ALA A 156 -6.72 18.88 -13.73
CA ALA A 156 -7.43 17.71 -13.22
C ALA A 156 -8.13 17.97 -11.89
N HIS A 157 -9.43 17.69 -11.86
CA HIS A 157 -10.30 17.71 -10.68
C HIS A 157 -10.78 16.30 -10.40
N ALA A 158 -10.58 15.84 -9.16
CA ALA A 158 -10.90 14.48 -8.73
C ALA A 158 -11.72 14.51 -7.45
N SER A 159 -12.76 13.67 -7.37
CA SER A 159 -13.49 13.43 -6.13
C SER A 159 -13.68 11.94 -5.87
N ASP A 160 -13.89 11.60 -4.60
CA ASP A 160 -14.29 10.27 -4.17
C ASP A 160 -15.00 10.37 -2.82
N LEU A 161 -15.90 9.43 -2.53
CA LEU A 161 -16.54 9.30 -1.22
C LEU A 161 -15.59 8.66 -0.19
N ASN A 162 -14.64 7.86 -0.65
CA ASN A 162 -13.70 7.18 0.22
C ASN A 162 -12.55 8.13 0.61
N PRO A 163 -12.35 8.43 1.90
CA PRO A 163 -11.30 9.35 2.34
C PRO A 163 -9.89 8.85 2.00
N VAL A 164 -9.67 7.54 1.91
CA VAL A 164 -8.38 6.95 1.48
C VAL A 164 -8.11 7.26 0.00
N ALA A 165 -9.13 7.17 -0.85
CA ALA A 165 -9.00 7.58 -2.26
C ALA A 165 -8.67 9.06 -2.37
N VAL A 166 -9.37 9.93 -1.62
CA VAL A 166 -9.10 11.37 -1.58
C VAL A 166 -7.65 11.65 -1.16
N LEU A 167 -7.16 11.00 -0.10
CA LEU A 167 -5.79 11.17 0.39
C LEU A 167 -4.74 10.75 -0.66
N ILE A 168 -4.95 9.61 -1.31
CA ILE A 168 -4.10 9.13 -2.42
C ILE A 168 -4.04 10.16 -3.54
N ASN A 169 -5.19 10.70 -3.96
CA ASN A 169 -5.26 11.71 -5.02
C ASN A 169 -4.55 13.01 -4.60
N LYS A 170 -4.75 13.48 -3.36
CA LYS A 170 -4.03 14.64 -2.82
C LYS A 170 -2.52 14.45 -2.87
N ALA A 171 -2.03 13.30 -2.39
CA ALA A 171 -0.61 12.97 -2.39
C ALA A 171 0.00 12.84 -3.80
N MET A 172 -0.79 12.46 -4.79
CA MET A 172 -0.29 12.26 -6.16
C MET A 172 -0.42 13.50 -7.05
N ILE A 173 -1.44 14.32 -6.83
CA ILE A 173 -1.91 15.32 -7.82
C ILE A 173 -1.88 16.73 -7.26
N GLU A 174 -2.35 16.92 -6.02
CA GLU A 174 -2.53 18.26 -5.44
C GLU A 174 -1.28 18.76 -4.71
N ILE A 175 -0.64 17.89 -3.93
CA ILE A 175 0.48 18.26 -3.05
C ILE A 175 1.78 18.52 -3.83
N PRO A 176 2.26 17.64 -4.73
CA PRO A 176 3.56 17.84 -5.38
C PRO A 176 3.67 19.16 -6.17
N PRO A 177 2.67 19.59 -6.97
CA PRO A 177 2.75 20.86 -7.69
C PRO A 177 2.84 22.09 -6.78
N LYS A 178 2.17 22.09 -5.62
CA LYS A 178 2.16 23.23 -4.67
C LYS A 178 3.55 23.58 -4.14
N PHE A 179 4.46 22.61 -4.07
CA PHE A 179 5.80 22.76 -3.52
C PHE A 179 6.89 22.50 -4.56
N THR A 180 6.55 22.63 -5.85
CA THR A 180 7.52 22.48 -6.93
C THR A 180 8.61 23.55 -6.83
N GLY A 181 9.86 23.13 -6.94
CA GLY A 181 11.00 24.06 -6.87
C GLY A 181 11.46 24.40 -5.46
N ASN A 182 10.70 24.01 -4.43
CA ASN A 182 11.06 24.34 -3.05
C ASN A 182 12.25 23.49 -2.59
N PRO A 183 13.31 24.09 -2.03
CA PRO A 183 14.37 23.35 -1.35
C PRO A 183 13.84 22.68 -0.07
N PRO A 184 14.40 21.53 0.34
CA PRO A 184 13.99 20.85 1.56
C PRO A 184 14.20 21.73 2.79
N CYS A 185 13.38 21.59 3.82
CA CYS A 185 13.51 22.36 5.07
C CYS A 185 14.38 21.67 6.12
N ASN A 186 14.69 20.37 5.97
CA ASN A 186 15.41 19.64 7.00
C ASN A 186 16.80 20.23 7.31
N PRO A 187 17.24 20.22 8.59
CA PRO A 187 18.50 20.83 9.00
C PRO A 187 19.74 20.26 8.31
N GLU A 188 19.75 18.95 8.01
CA GLU A 188 20.90 18.27 7.39
C GLU A 188 21.15 18.84 5.99
N SER A 189 20.10 18.92 5.17
CA SER A 189 20.16 19.53 3.85
C SER A 189 20.55 21.00 3.95
N ARG A 190 19.93 21.76 4.88
CA ARG A 190 20.20 23.21 5.06
C ARG A 190 21.61 23.54 5.52
N SER A 191 22.28 22.61 6.19
CA SER A 191 23.67 22.75 6.62
C SER A 191 24.69 22.44 5.52
N ALA A 192 24.28 21.78 4.44
CA ALA A 192 25.17 21.45 3.34
C ALA A 192 25.43 22.68 2.45
N THR A 193 26.71 22.99 2.23
CA THR A 193 27.16 24.09 1.34
C THR A 193 26.56 24.00 -0.08
N GLU A 194 26.24 22.77 -0.51
CA GLU A 194 25.64 22.44 -1.82
C GLU A 194 24.19 22.92 -1.98
N LEU A 195 23.49 23.34 -0.91
CA LEU A 195 22.08 23.74 -1.01
C LEU A 195 21.88 25.04 -1.81
N VAL A 196 22.93 25.85 -1.93
CA VAL A 196 22.94 27.11 -2.71
C VAL A 196 23.20 26.86 -4.21
N GLU A 197 23.88 25.76 -4.57
CA GLU A 197 24.26 25.45 -5.96
C GLU A 197 23.31 24.46 -6.64
N ARG A 198 22.46 23.77 -5.88
CA ARG A 198 21.57 22.71 -6.40
C ARG A 198 20.19 23.25 -6.75
N GLU A 199 19.82 23.17 -8.04
CA GLU A 199 18.43 23.34 -8.47
C GLU A 199 17.57 22.15 -8.02
N TRP A 200 16.44 22.45 -7.36
CA TRP A 200 15.47 21.45 -6.90
C TRP A 200 14.36 21.28 -7.93
N GLY A 201 14.53 20.37 -8.87
CA GLY A 201 13.55 20.13 -9.93
C GLY A 201 12.29 19.42 -9.41
N GLY A 202 11.10 19.94 -9.73
CA GLY A 202 9.84 19.29 -9.35
C GLY A 202 9.65 19.22 -7.82
N ALA A 203 9.20 18.06 -7.32
CA ALA A 203 8.97 17.81 -5.89
C ALA A 203 10.18 17.21 -5.16
N GLN A 204 11.41 17.43 -5.65
CA GLN A 204 12.61 16.82 -5.07
C GLN A 204 12.88 17.26 -3.63
N GLY A 205 12.69 18.53 -3.28
CA GLY A 205 12.88 19.01 -1.90
C GLY A 205 11.88 18.38 -0.93
N LEU A 206 10.60 18.31 -1.33
CA LEU A 206 9.57 17.60 -0.57
C LEU A 206 9.94 16.12 -0.37
N ALA A 207 10.40 15.43 -1.42
CA ALA A 207 10.81 14.04 -1.32
C ALA A 207 12.00 13.82 -0.38
N GLU A 208 12.93 14.79 -0.31
CA GLU A 208 14.07 14.73 0.59
C GLU A 208 13.64 14.89 2.06
N ASP A 209 12.74 15.82 2.35
CA ASP A 209 12.17 15.95 3.68
C ASP A 209 11.39 14.69 4.10
N VAL A 210 10.60 14.09 3.21
CA VAL A 210 9.92 12.81 3.50
C VAL A 210 10.93 11.73 3.91
N ARG A 211 12.08 11.63 3.24
CA ARG A 211 13.13 10.66 3.62
C ARG A 211 13.76 11.01 4.96
N TYR A 212 14.10 12.27 5.18
CA TYR A 212 14.75 12.74 6.40
C TYR A 212 13.86 12.53 7.63
N TYR A 213 12.62 13.03 7.60
CA TYR A 213 11.71 12.92 8.72
C TYR A 213 11.17 11.49 8.89
N GLY A 214 11.05 10.72 7.80
CA GLY A 214 10.76 9.29 7.89
C GLY A 214 11.87 8.49 8.57
N LYS A 215 13.14 8.81 8.30
CA LYS A 215 14.30 8.25 9.01
C LYS A 215 14.25 8.62 10.49
N TRP A 216 14.01 9.90 10.80
CA TRP A 216 13.89 10.37 12.19
C TRP A 216 12.76 9.63 12.93
N MET A 217 11.57 9.56 12.35
CA MET A 217 10.41 8.89 12.92
C MET A 217 10.67 7.40 13.18
N ARG A 218 11.34 6.70 12.24
CA ARG A 218 11.76 5.31 12.41
C ARG A 218 12.73 5.15 13.58
N ASP A 219 13.74 6.01 13.66
CA ASP A 219 14.79 5.92 14.68
C ASP A 219 14.21 6.23 16.08
N GLU A 220 13.28 7.19 16.15
CA GLU A 220 12.56 7.50 17.38
C GLU A 220 11.58 6.39 17.80
N ALA A 221 10.87 5.78 16.86
CA ALA A 221 10.06 4.59 17.13
C ALA A 221 10.93 3.44 17.66
N ARG A 222 12.10 3.20 17.05
CA ARG A 222 13.07 2.21 17.56
C ARG A 222 13.54 2.55 18.97
N ARG A 223 13.78 3.83 19.29
CA ARG A 223 14.15 4.24 20.64
C ARG A 223 13.04 3.95 21.66
N ARG A 224 11.78 4.21 21.33
CA ARG A 224 10.62 4.06 22.23
C ARG A 224 10.22 2.60 22.42
N ILE A 225 10.07 1.84 21.33
CA ILE A 225 9.46 0.51 21.34
C ILE A 225 10.38 -0.59 20.81
N GLY A 226 11.63 -0.28 20.45
CA GLY A 226 12.58 -1.28 19.95
C GLY A 226 12.90 -2.38 20.95
N HIS A 227 12.79 -2.10 22.26
CA HIS A 227 12.93 -3.10 23.32
C HIS A 227 11.86 -4.20 23.26
N LEU A 228 10.71 -3.94 22.61
CA LEU A 228 9.67 -4.95 22.36
C LEU A 228 10.07 -5.99 21.32
N TYR A 229 11.22 -5.81 20.66
CA TYR A 229 11.80 -6.71 19.65
C TYR A 229 13.14 -7.24 20.16
N PRO A 230 13.11 -8.19 21.11
CA PRO A 230 14.33 -8.72 21.73
C PRO A 230 15.17 -9.49 20.71
N LYS A 231 16.42 -9.77 21.08
CA LYS A 231 17.30 -10.62 20.30
C LYS A 231 17.44 -11.99 20.93
N ILE A 232 17.57 -13.01 20.09
CA ILE A 232 17.87 -14.38 20.49
C ILE A 232 19.27 -14.74 19.99
N LYS A 233 20.13 -15.18 20.89
CA LYS A 233 21.45 -15.73 20.54
C LYS A 233 21.28 -17.17 20.06
N VAL A 234 21.84 -17.49 18.89
CA VAL A 234 21.88 -18.87 18.39
C VAL A 234 23.01 -19.62 19.09
N THR A 235 22.66 -20.63 19.89
CA THR A 235 23.63 -21.40 20.67
C THR A 235 24.13 -22.65 19.94
N PRO A 236 25.27 -23.23 20.33
CA PRO A 236 25.75 -24.50 19.79
C PRO A 236 24.74 -25.65 19.96
N GLU A 237 23.98 -25.66 21.06
CA GLU A 237 22.91 -26.64 21.31
C GLU A 237 21.79 -26.52 20.26
N MET A 238 21.37 -25.29 19.95
CA MET A 238 20.37 -25.04 18.90
C MET A 238 20.88 -25.52 17.54
N VAL A 239 22.15 -25.29 17.21
CA VAL A 239 22.74 -25.75 15.93
C VAL A 239 22.81 -27.28 15.87
N ARG A 240 23.09 -27.95 16.98
CA ARG A 240 23.10 -29.42 17.06
C ARG A 240 21.73 -30.02 16.71
N GLU A 241 20.65 -29.40 17.19
CA GLU A 241 19.28 -29.83 16.90
C GLU A 241 18.76 -29.32 15.54
N ARG A 242 19.25 -28.16 15.10
CA ARG A 242 18.86 -27.47 13.87
C ARG A 242 20.10 -27.04 13.08
N PRO A 243 20.73 -27.96 12.32
CA PRO A 243 21.95 -27.68 11.56
C PRO A 243 21.82 -26.53 10.54
N ASP A 244 20.60 -26.20 10.11
CA ASP A 244 20.30 -25.04 9.27
C ASP A 244 20.65 -23.69 9.93
N LEU A 245 20.83 -23.68 11.26
CA LEU A 245 21.24 -22.49 12.03
C LEU A 245 22.76 -22.29 12.11
N SER A 246 23.57 -23.20 11.58
CA SER A 246 25.05 -23.15 11.67
C SER A 246 25.66 -21.80 11.26
N SER A 247 25.17 -21.19 10.17
CA SER A 247 25.60 -19.86 9.72
C SER A 247 25.31 -18.70 10.70
N TYR A 248 24.50 -18.96 11.72
CA TYR A 248 24.12 -18.01 12.75
C TYR A 248 24.74 -18.31 14.12
N GLU A 249 25.54 -19.37 14.27
CA GLU A 249 26.10 -19.76 15.57
C GLU A 249 26.83 -18.59 16.24
N GLY A 250 26.48 -18.33 17.50
CA GLY A 250 27.02 -17.22 18.29
C GLY A 250 26.45 -15.83 17.97
N ARG A 251 25.72 -15.67 16.86
CA ARG A 251 25.08 -14.40 16.47
C ARG A 251 23.77 -14.18 17.22
N GLU A 252 23.42 -12.90 17.38
CA GLU A 252 22.12 -12.47 17.91
C GLU A 252 21.18 -12.09 16.76
N LEU A 253 20.02 -12.74 16.71
CA LEU A 253 18.99 -12.49 15.71
C LEU A 253 17.83 -11.71 16.35
N THR A 254 17.39 -10.64 15.69
CA THR A 254 16.25 -9.84 16.17
C THR A 254 14.95 -10.61 15.95
N VAL A 255 14.13 -10.75 16.99
CA VAL A 255 12.78 -11.31 16.89
C VAL A 255 11.88 -10.28 16.23
N ILE A 256 11.22 -10.68 15.14
CA ILE A 256 10.39 -9.80 14.31
C ILE A 256 8.91 -10.18 14.31
N ALA A 257 8.56 -11.39 14.72
CA ALA A 257 7.16 -11.81 14.90
C ALA A 257 7.02 -13.01 15.84
N TRP A 258 5.83 -13.13 16.41
CA TRP A 258 5.36 -14.29 17.15
C TRP A 258 4.09 -14.79 16.48
N LEU A 259 4.02 -16.10 16.21
CA LEU A 259 2.87 -16.71 15.55
C LEU A 259 2.04 -17.46 16.58
N TRP A 260 0.75 -17.11 16.66
CA TRP A 260 -0.16 -17.58 17.69
C TRP A 260 -1.32 -18.36 17.09
N ALA A 261 -1.77 -19.40 17.80
CA ALA A 261 -3.08 -20.01 17.59
C ALA A 261 -4.06 -19.44 18.61
N ARG A 262 -5.31 -19.19 18.21
CA ARG A 262 -6.41 -19.10 19.18
C ARG A 262 -6.68 -20.49 19.75
N THR A 263 -7.09 -20.57 20.99
CA THR A 263 -7.44 -21.84 21.64
C THR A 263 -8.86 -21.82 22.20
N VAL A 264 -9.48 -22.98 22.34
CA VAL A 264 -10.74 -23.19 23.08
C VAL A 264 -10.63 -24.48 23.89
N ARG A 265 -11.48 -24.67 24.90
CA ARG A 265 -11.49 -25.93 25.67
C ARG A 265 -11.83 -27.12 24.78
N SER A 266 -11.30 -28.28 25.14
CA SER A 266 -11.66 -29.52 24.47
C SER A 266 -13.15 -29.85 24.72
N PRO A 267 -13.92 -30.27 23.71
CA PRO A 267 -15.28 -30.77 23.91
C PRO A 267 -15.30 -32.16 24.54
N ASN A 268 -14.15 -32.84 24.61
CA ASN A 268 -14.03 -34.16 25.23
C ASN A 268 -13.86 -34.00 26.75
N PRO A 269 -14.77 -34.54 27.59
CA PRO A 269 -14.68 -34.43 29.05
C PRO A 269 -13.37 -34.92 29.66
N ALA A 270 -12.71 -35.92 29.04
CA ALA A 270 -11.42 -36.43 29.52
C ALA A 270 -10.27 -35.41 29.39
N PHE A 271 -10.45 -34.37 28.58
CA PHE A 271 -9.47 -33.33 28.30
C PHE A 271 -10.08 -31.93 28.49
N ALA A 272 -11.11 -31.80 29.32
CA ALA A 272 -11.88 -30.55 29.46
C ALA A 272 -11.00 -29.35 29.83
N ASP A 273 -9.90 -29.58 30.56
CA ASP A 273 -8.93 -28.56 30.98
C ASP A 273 -7.82 -28.28 29.95
N VAL A 274 -7.90 -28.90 28.77
CA VAL A 274 -6.92 -28.67 27.70
C VAL A 274 -7.41 -27.54 26.79
N ASP A 275 -6.58 -26.52 26.62
CA ASP A 275 -6.75 -25.48 25.61
C ASP A 275 -6.28 -25.98 24.24
N VAL A 276 -7.22 -26.28 23.35
CA VAL A 276 -6.94 -26.87 22.04
C VAL A 276 -6.68 -25.77 21.00
N PRO A 277 -5.59 -25.83 20.22
CA PRO A 277 -5.24 -24.81 19.24
C PRO A 277 -6.08 -24.92 17.96
N LEU A 278 -6.67 -23.80 17.55
CA LEU A 278 -7.44 -23.64 16.31
C LEU A 278 -6.52 -23.18 15.18
N VAL A 279 -5.91 -24.14 14.49
CA VAL A 279 -4.88 -23.89 13.48
C VAL A 279 -5.34 -24.33 12.11
N SER A 280 -5.39 -23.40 11.15
CA SER A 280 -5.81 -23.69 9.77
C SER A 280 -4.70 -24.24 8.89
N THR A 281 -3.44 -24.15 9.32
CA THR A 281 -2.26 -24.70 8.66
C THR A 281 -1.09 -24.69 9.64
N TRP A 282 -0.30 -25.77 9.64
CA TRP A 282 0.97 -25.83 10.36
C TRP A 282 2.14 -25.29 9.53
N MET A 283 1.94 -24.99 8.24
CA MET A 283 2.98 -24.44 7.37
C MET A 283 3.36 -23.00 7.78
N LEU A 284 4.66 -22.76 7.97
CA LEU A 284 5.25 -21.44 8.21
C LEU A 284 5.79 -20.81 6.92
N SER A 285 6.37 -21.63 6.05
CA SER A 285 6.88 -21.22 4.74
C SER A 285 6.63 -22.30 3.71
N THR A 286 6.05 -21.92 2.56
CA THR A 286 5.78 -22.82 1.42
C THR A 286 6.76 -22.61 0.25
N LYS A 287 7.76 -21.73 0.42
CA LYS A 287 8.74 -21.43 -0.63
C LYS A 287 9.67 -22.62 -0.83
N LYS A 288 9.75 -23.12 -2.07
CA LYS A 288 10.64 -24.24 -2.43
C LYS A 288 12.09 -23.99 -2.00
N GLY A 289 12.67 -24.95 -1.28
CA GLY A 289 14.03 -24.88 -0.72
C GLY A 289 14.16 -24.01 0.54
N LYS A 290 13.05 -23.44 1.04
CA LYS A 290 12.97 -22.65 2.28
C LYS A 290 11.69 -23.00 3.05
N GLU A 291 11.23 -24.23 2.94
CA GLU A 291 10.04 -24.73 3.62
C GLU A 291 10.29 -24.83 5.13
N ALA A 292 9.26 -24.51 5.91
CA ALA A 292 9.27 -24.69 7.36
C ALA A 292 7.84 -24.90 7.85
N TYR A 293 7.67 -25.67 8.92
CA TYR A 293 6.37 -25.94 9.52
C TYR A 293 6.48 -26.19 11.03
N VAL A 294 5.35 -25.98 11.71
CA VAL A 294 5.16 -26.33 13.11
C VAL A 294 4.83 -27.81 13.23
N GLU A 295 5.50 -28.52 14.12
CA GLU A 295 5.20 -29.91 14.44
C GLU A 295 4.56 -29.97 15.83
N PRO A 296 3.25 -30.28 15.95
CA PRO A 296 2.66 -30.55 17.24
C PRO A 296 3.17 -31.90 17.78
N VAL A 297 3.68 -31.90 19.01
CA VAL A 297 4.10 -33.09 19.75
C VAL A 297 3.13 -33.28 20.91
N ILE A 298 2.40 -34.40 20.90
CA ILE A 298 1.42 -34.73 21.93
C ILE A 298 2.12 -35.52 23.04
N GLU A 299 1.92 -35.09 24.29
CA GLU A 299 2.55 -35.65 25.48
C GLU A 299 1.44 -35.92 26.52
N GLY A 300 0.78 -37.08 26.37
CA GLY A 300 -0.35 -37.48 27.22
C GLY A 300 -1.57 -36.57 27.03
N ASP A 301 -1.91 -35.82 28.08
CA ASP A 301 -2.98 -34.83 28.12
C ASP A 301 -2.50 -33.40 27.76
N SER A 302 -1.24 -33.25 27.34
CA SER A 302 -0.65 -31.98 26.97
C SER A 302 -0.04 -32.01 25.57
N TYR A 303 0.40 -30.84 25.08
CA TYR A 303 1.12 -30.76 23.82
C TYR A 303 2.13 -29.59 23.82
N ARG A 304 3.15 -29.74 22.97
CA ARG A 304 4.10 -28.68 22.64
C ARG A 304 4.27 -28.54 21.13
N PHE A 305 4.86 -27.43 20.72
CA PHE A 305 5.15 -27.17 19.32
C PHE A 305 6.66 -27.21 19.07
N GLY A 306 7.07 -28.03 18.11
CA GLY A 306 8.40 -28.02 17.52
C GLY A 306 8.41 -27.28 16.18
N ILE A 307 9.61 -27.04 15.65
CA ILE A 307 9.79 -26.46 14.31
C ILE A 307 10.62 -27.42 13.47
N ARG A 308 10.12 -27.70 12.27
CA ARG A 308 10.80 -28.49 11.26
C ARG A 308 11.09 -27.63 10.04
N VAL A 309 12.29 -27.81 9.47
CA VAL A 309 12.73 -27.15 8.23
C VAL A 309 12.87 -28.20 7.14
N GLY A 310 12.47 -27.82 5.94
CA GLY A 310 12.37 -28.71 4.80
C GLY A 310 10.93 -29.17 4.52
N PRO A 311 10.75 -29.93 3.43
CA PRO A 311 9.43 -30.40 3.03
C PRO A 311 8.86 -31.36 4.09
N PRO A 312 7.57 -31.21 4.47
CA PRO A 312 6.93 -32.15 5.39
C PRO A 312 6.78 -33.54 4.75
N SER A 313 6.93 -34.59 5.56
CA SER A 313 6.69 -35.98 5.15
C SER A 313 5.23 -36.24 4.78
N ASP A 314 4.30 -35.60 5.52
CA ASP A 314 2.87 -35.54 5.19
C ASP A 314 2.43 -34.08 4.93
N PRO A 315 2.57 -33.58 3.69
CA PRO A 315 2.14 -32.25 3.34
C PRO A 315 0.64 -32.02 3.51
N THR A 316 -0.18 -33.06 3.45
CA THR A 316 -1.64 -32.92 3.49
C THR A 316 -2.11 -32.58 4.90
N THR A 317 -1.59 -33.27 5.92
CA THR A 317 -1.90 -32.99 7.32
C THR A 317 -1.31 -31.66 7.76
N VAL A 318 -0.07 -31.36 7.39
CA VAL A 318 0.58 -30.09 7.74
C VAL A 318 -0.17 -28.89 7.15
N ARG A 319 -0.66 -28.96 5.91
CA ARG A 319 -1.46 -27.88 5.29
C ARG A 319 -2.85 -27.72 5.91
N ARG A 320 -3.41 -28.80 6.45
CA ARG A 320 -4.76 -28.80 7.03
C ARG A 320 -4.80 -28.23 8.45
N GLY A 321 -3.70 -28.31 9.18
CA GLY A 321 -3.67 -27.88 10.57
C GLY A 321 -4.52 -28.83 11.44
N THR A 322 -5.40 -28.24 12.24
CA THR A 322 -6.42 -28.92 13.06
C THR A 322 -7.81 -28.89 12.43
N LYS A 323 -7.93 -28.53 11.14
CA LYS A 323 -9.23 -28.62 10.45
C LYS A 323 -9.59 -30.08 10.18
N SER A 324 -10.87 -30.42 10.25
CA SER A 324 -11.37 -31.73 9.81
C SER A 324 -11.25 -31.94 8.30
N GLY A 325 -11.19 -30.85 7.53
CA GLY A 325 -11.16 -30.87 6.07
C GLY A 325 -10.63 -29.56 5.45
N GLY A 326 -11.28 -29.09 4.38
CA GLY A 326 -10.86 -27.93 3.60
C GLY A 326 -11.11 -26.56 4.26
N SER A 327 -11.04 -25.49 3.47
CA SER A 327 -11.05 -24.09 3.96
C SER A 327 -12.24 -23.71 4.84
N HIS A 328 -13.40 -24.35 4.66
CA HIS A 328 -14.65 -24.08 5.39
C HIS A 328 -15.03 -25.17 6.39
N SER A 329 -14.13 -26.13 6.65
CA SER A 329 -14.38 -27.21 7.61
C SER A 329 -14.13 -26.77 9.05
N PRO A 330 -14.87 -27.34 10.02
CA PRO A 330 -14.64 -27.10 11.45
C PRO A 330 -13.29 -27.67 11.90
N PHE A 331 -12.93 -27.41 13.14
CA PHE A 331 -11.70 -27.92 13.74
C PHE A 331 -11.94 -29.26 14.44
N VAL A 332 -10.87 -29.99 14.75
CA VAL A 332 -10.87 -31.19 15.58
C VAL A 332 -9.91 -31.00 16.74
N CYS A 333 -10.19 -31.63 17.87
CA CYS A 333 -9.31 -31.59 19.02
C CYS A 333 -7.97 -32.25 18.68
N LEU A 334 -6.87 -31.51 18.86
CA LEU A 334 -5.52 -31.99 18.56
C LEU A 334 -5.16 -33.27 19.34
N ILE A 335 -5.67 -33.41 20.57
CA ILE A 335 -5.37 -34.57 21.43
C ILE A 335 -6.39 -35.69 21.21
N SER A 336 -7.68 -35.38 21.33
CA SER A 336 -8.73 -36.42 21.33
C SER A 336 -9.33 -36.74 19.96
N GLY A 337 -9.07 -35.91 18.94
CA GLY A 337 -9.72 -36.00 17.63
C GLY A 337 -11.20 -35.59 17.62
N SER A 338 -11.79 -35.22 18.78
CA SER A 338 -13.20 -34.86 18.87
C SER A 338 -13.53 -33.65 18.01
N PRO A 339 -14.65 -33.67 17.23
CA PRO A 339 -15.05 -32.54 16.39
C PRO A 339 -15.35 -31.27 17.23
N MET A 340 -14.90 -30.12 16.74
CA MET A 340 -15.17 -28.79 17.31
C MET A 340 -15.91 -27.94 16.26
N PRO A 341 -17.24 -28.10 16.12
CA PRO A 341 -18.04 -27.33 15.17
C PRO A 341 -17.97 -25.82 15.48
N PHE A 342 -18.21 -24.97 14.49
CA PHE A 342 -18.10 -23.52 14.65
C PHE A 342 -19.00 -22.97 15.76
N GLU A 343 -20.18 -23.56 15.98
CA GLU A 343 -21.09 -23.18 17.07
C GLU A 343 -20.48 -23.42 18.45
N TYR A 344 -19.79 -24.56 18.64
CA TYR A 344 -19.05 -24.84 19.87
C TYR A 344 -17.94 -23.81 20.09
N VAL A 345 -17.13 -23.55 19.06
CA VAL A 345 -16.05 -22.55 19.13
C VAL A 345 -16.58 -21.16 19.48
N ARG A 346 -17.70 -20.74 18.88
CA ARG A 346 -18.35 -19.44 19.19
C ARG A 346 -18.87 -19.40 20.62
N THR A 347 -19.44 -20.51 21.11
CA THR A 347 -19.93 -20.61 22.49
C THR A 347 -18.80 -20.48 23.49
N GLU A 348 -17.68 -21.21 23.29
CA GLU A 348 -16.48 -21.09 24.11
C GLU A 348 -15.91 -19.67 24.09
N ALA A 349 -15.86 -19.05 22.91
CA ALA A 349 -15.35 -17.69 22.76
C ALA A 349 -16.21 -16.64 23.49
N ARG A 350 -17.53 -16.68 23.31
CA ARG A 350 -18.48 -15.79 24.00
C ARG A 350 -18.50 -15.99 25.51
N ALA A 351 -18.19 -17.20 25.97
CA ALA A 351 -18.07 -17.49 27.38
C ALA A 351 -16.70 -17.10 27.98
N GLY A 352 -15.84 -16.42 27.22
CA GLY A 352 -14.53 -15.96 27.68
C GLY A 352 -13.48 -17.07 27.79
N ARG A 353 -13.74 -18.26 27.24
CA ARG A 353 -12.84 -19.43 27.28
C ARG A 353 -11.98 -19.57 26.03
N MET A 354 -11.95 -18.55 25.16
CA MET A 354 -11.00 -18.48 24.06
C MET A 354 -9.72 -17.78 24.50
N SER A 355 -8.58 -18.44 24.32
CA SER A 355 -7.26 -17.91 24.67
C SER A 355 -6.33 -17.94 23.45
N SER A 356 -5.03 -17.88 23.69
CA SER A 356 -4.00 -17.96 22.65
C SER A 356 -2.79 -18.77 23.12
N ARG A 357 -2.19 -19.53 22.20
CA ARG A 357 -0.97 -20.32 22.42
C ARG A 357 0.09 -19.98 21.38
N LEU A 358 1.32 -19.70 21.82
CA LEU A 358 2.44 -19.40 20.94
C LEU A 358 2.85 -20.66 20.18
N MET A 359 2.91 -20.58 18.85
CA MET A 359 3.28 -21.69 17.97
C MET A 359 4.72 -21.61 17.49
N ALA A 360 5.21 -20.41 17.22
CA ALA A 360 6.55 -20.19 16.68
C ALA A 360 7.03 -18.77 16.94
N VAL A 361 8.35 -18.62 17.07
CA VAL A 361 9.04 -17.33 17.10
C VAL A 361 9.74 -17.14 15.76
N VAL A 362 9.64 -15.94 15.20
CA VAL A 362 10.24 -15.59 13.91
C VAL A 362 11.33 -14.57 14.15
N ALA A 363 12.57 -14.95 13.82
CA ALA A 363 13.73 -14.08 13.87
C ALA A 363 14.18 -13.65 12.46
N GLN A 364 14.80 -12.48 12.38
CA GLN A 364 15.38 -11.95 11.15
C GLN A 364 16.72 -12.63 10.87
N GLY A 365 16.79 -13.41 9.79
CA GLY A 365 18.04 -13.89 9.20
C GLY A 365 18.49 -13.04 8.02
N ASP A 366 19.63 -13.39 7.42
CA ASP A 366 20.29 -12.57 6.39
C ASP A 366 19.50 -12.54 5.08
N GLN A 367 18.97 -13.69 4.65
CA GLN A 367 18.22 -13.84 3.39
C GLN A 367 16.87 -14.58 3.54
N ALA A 368 16.49 -14.89 4.76
CA ALA A 368 15.26 -15.61 5.08
C ALA A 368 14.87 -15.35 6.54
N ARG A 369 13.60 -15.66 6.85
CA ARG A 369 13.14 -15.74 8.22
C ARG A 369 13.67 -17.01 8.86
N VAL A 370 14.09 -16.91 10.12
CA VAL A 370 14.48 -18.04 10.95
C VAL A 370 13.31 -18.36 11.87
N TYR A 371 12.83 -19.61 11.85
CA TYR A 371 11.72 -20.06 12.68
C TYR A 371 12.25 -20.89 13.85
N LEU A 372 11.90 -20.47 15.07
CA LEU A 372 12.33 -21.05 16.33
C LEU A 372 11.12 -21.56 17.13
N PRO A 373 11.29 -22.66 17.89
CA PRO A 373 10.21 -23.19 18.73
C PRO A 373 9.78 -22.16 19.79
N PRO A 374 8.52 -22.22 20.23
CA PRO A 374 8.03 -21.36 21.29
C PRO A 374 8.67 -21.77 22.63
N THR A 375 8.99 -20.78 23.45
CA THR A 375 9.39 -20.99 24.85
C THR A 375 8.51 -20.13 25.75
N GLU A 376 8.39 -20.48 27.04
CA GLU A 376 7.63 -19.67 28.00
C GLU A 376 8.21 -18.26 28.13
N ARG A 377 9.54 -18.15 28.12
CA ARG A 377 10.22 -16.85 28.09
C ARG A 377 9.80 -16.01 26.90
N GLU A 378 9.77 -16.59 25.70
CA GLU A 378 9.37 -15.85 24.49
C GLU A 378 7.89 -15.52 24.48
N ALA A 379 7.04 -16.37 25.04
CA ALA A 379 5.62 -16.06 25.22
C ALA A 379 5.41 -14.88 26.18
N ALA A 380 6.14 -14.87 27.31
CA ALA A 380 6.09 -13.77 28.28
C ALA A 380 6.64 -12.46 27.71
N LEU A 381 7.80 -12.50 27.02
CA LEU A 381 8.35 -11.35 26.30
C LEU A 381 7.41 -10.85 25.21
N ALA A 382 6.54 -11.72 24.70
CA ALA A 382 5.61 -11.33 23.67
C ALA A 382 4.37 -10.59 24.22
N CYS A 383 4.09 -10.74 25.50
CA CYS A 383 3.06 -9.98 26.20
C CYS A 383 3.58 -8.56 26.49
N THR A 384 2.75 -7.57 26.23
CA THR A 384 2.96 -6.19 26.64
C THR A 384 1.63 -5.64 27.09
N GLU A 385 1.66 -4.57 27.88
CA GLU A 385 0.46 -3.81 28.20
C GLU A 385 0.28 -2.71 27.16
N ALA A 386 -0.97 -2.48 26.77
CA ALA A 386 -1.35 -1.34 25.94
C ALA A 386 -2.00 -0.28 26.84
N PRO A 387 -1.54 0.97 26.81
CA PRO A 387 -2.08 2.03 27.67
C PRO A 387 -3.50 2.46 27.25
N TRP A 388 -3.90 2.16 26.02
CA TRP A 388 -5.18 2.54 25.44
C TRP A 388 -5.58 1.58 24.31
N GLN A 389 -6.89 1.46 24.07
CA GLN A 389 -7.45 0.73 22.93
C GLN A 389 -8.76 1.38 22.43
N PRO A 390 -9.13 1.23 21.15
CA PRO A 390 -10.38 1.76 20.63
C PRO A 390 -11.60 1.01 21.15
N GLU A 391 -12.57 1.74 21.69
CA GLU A 391 -13.79 1.20 22.31
C GLU A 391 -15.00 1.18 21.36
N LEU A 392 -14.83 1.67 20.13
CA LEU A 392 -15.89 1.70 19.13
C LEU A 392 -16.41 0.28 18.86
N GLN A 393 -17.73 0.12 18.97
CA GLN A 393 -18.40 -1.15 18.73
C GLN A 393 -18.38 -1.52 17.25
N ILE A 394 -18.16 -2.80 16.96
CA ILE A 394 -18.24 -3.36 15.62
C ILE A 394 -19.69 -3.72 15.34
N ALA A 395 -20.27 -3.14 14.30
CA ALA A 395 -21.59 -3.55 13.82
C ALA A 395 -21.54 -4.98 13.29
N HIS A 396 -22.45 -5.85 13.74
CA HIS A 396 -22.55 -7.21 13.22
C HIS A 396 -23.23 -7.22 11.85
N TRP A 397 -22.44 -7.50 10.82
CA TRP A 397 -22.88 -7.75 9.47
C TRP A 397 -22.48 -9.18 9.11
N PRO A 398 -23.44 -10.12 9.07
CA PRO A 398 -23.20 -11.50 8.70
C PRO A 398 -22.41 -11.64 7.38
N GLY A 399 -21.34 -12.41 7.43
CA GLY A 399 -20.42 -12.64 6.30
C GLY A 399 -19.33 -11.57 6.12
N ARG A 400 -19.34 -10.48 6.91
CA ARG A 400 -18.35 -9.40 6.84
C ARG A 400 -17.62 -9.18 8.17
N THR A 401 -18.38 -8.99 9.26
CA THR A 401 -17.85 -8.72 10.60
C THR A 401 -18.22 -9.84 11.59
N ASN A 402 -18.05 -11.08 11.16
CA ASN A 402 -18.37 -12.27 11.97
C ASN A 402 -17.49 -12.42 13.22
N VAL A 403 -16.44 -11.61 13.38
CA VAL A 403 -15.61 -11.54 14.59
C VAL A 403 -16.43 -11.30 15.86
N VAL A 404 -17.54 -10.56 15.75
CA VAL A 404 -18.49 -10.31 16.85
C VAL A 404 -19.11 -11.61 17.37
N GLU A 405 -19.27 -12.62 16.51
CA GLU A 405 -19.82 -13.92 16.92
C GLU A 405 -18.86 -14.70 17.84
N TYR A 406 -17.59 -14.30 17.89
CA TYR A 406 -16.56 -14.87 18.76
C TYR A 406 -16.27 -13.98 19.98
N GLY A 407 -17.13 -13.01 20.28
CA GLY A 407 -16.95 -12.12 21.44
C GLY A 407 -16.01 -10.95 21.21
N LEU A 408 -15.50 -10.75 19.98
CA LEU A 408 -14.71 -9.56 19.60
C LEU A 408 -15.67 -8.46 19.16
N THR A 409 -16.11 -7.65 20.11
CA THR A 409 -17.24 -6.70 19.95
C THR A 409 -16.79 -5.28 19.68
N THR A 410 -15.53 -4.94 20.00
CA THR A 410 -14.92 -3.63 19.76
C THR A 410 -13.81 -3.72 18.73
N PHE A 411 -13.45 -2.59 18.10
CA PHE A 411 -12.27 -2.55 17.24
C PHE A 411 -10.97 -2.83 18.00
N GLY A 412 -10.91 -2.57 19.31
CA GLY A 412 -9.76 -2.88 20.17
C GLY A 412 -9.48 -4.37 20.25
N ASP A 413 -10.54 -5.20 20.29
CA ASP A 413 -10.45 -6.66 20.38
C ASP A 413 -9.73 -7.31 19.17
N LEU A 414 -9.61 -6.58 18.06
CA LEU A 414 -8.96 -7.06 16.83
C LEU A 414 -7.44 -6.95 16.86
N PHE A 415 -6.88 -6.28 17.86
CA PHE A 415 -5.44 -6.05 17.99
C PHE A 415 -4.91 -6.73 19.25
N THR A 416 -3.68 -7.22 19.15
CA THR A 416 -2.90 -7.57 20.35
C THR A 416 -2.42 -6.29 21.03
N PRO A 417 -2.20 -6.28 22.36
CA PRO A 417 -1.63 -5.13 23.05
C PRO A 417 -0.34 -4.61 22.42
N ARG A 418 0.53 -5.49 21.90
CA ARG A 418 1.74 -5.08 21.17
C ARG A 418 1.45 -4.33 19.89
N GLN A 419 0.46 -4.79 19.12
CA GLN A 419 0.06 -4.08 17.90
C GLN A 419 -0.49 -2.70 18.24
N LEU A 420 -1.26 -2.57 19.32
CA LEU A 420 -1.76 -1.27 19.79
C LEU A 420 -0.60 -0.35 20.16
N VAL A 421 0.34 -0.79 21.01
CA VAL A 421 1.52 0.01 21.38
C VAL A 421 2.32 0.46 20.16
N ALA A 422 2.52 -0.42 19.18
CA ALA A 422 3.24 -0.06 17.97
C ALA A 422 2.49 0.97 17.11
N LEU A 423 1.18 0.76 16.88
CA LEU A 423 0.36 1.65 16.07
C LEU A 423 0.16 3.02 16.74
N THR A 424 -0.08 3.06 18.05
CA THR A 424 -0.21 4.33 18.79
C THR A 424 1.11 5.09 18.80
N THR A 425 2.23 4.41 19.04
CA THR A 425 3.57 5.05 18.99
C THR A 425 3.82 5.68 17.63
N LEU A 426 3.51 4.99 16.53
CA LEU A 426 3.67 5.55 15.18
C LEU A 426 2.70 6.72 14.93
N SER A 427 1.45 6.62 15.39
CA SER A 427 0.46 7.69 15.27
C SER A 427 0.88 8.94 16.03
N ASP A 428 1.39 8.81 17.26
CA ASP A 428 1.85 9.93 18.08
C ASP A 428 3.07 10.60 17.45
N LEU A 429 4.01 9.78 16.95
CA LEU A 429 5.22 10.27 16.29
C LEU A 429 4.93 11.04 15.01
N LEU A 430 3.83 10.77 14.31
CA LEU A 430 3.42 11.57 13.17
C LEU A 430 3.14 13.01 13.58
N GLY A 431 2.39 13.22 14.68
CA GLY A 431 2.11 14.56 15.20
C GLY A 431 3.38 15.29 15.65
N GLU A 432 4.31 14.57 16.30
CA GLU A 432 5.62 15.13 16.66
C GLU A 432 6.47 15.48 15.44
N ALA A 433 6.47 14.62 14.41
CA ALA A 433 7.14 14.88 13.15
C ALA A 433 6.57 16.13 12.49
N THR A 434 5.25 16.25 12.37
CA THR A 434 4.58 17.44 11.80
C THR A 434 4.99 18.71 12.54
N ASN A 435 4.98 18.70 13.87
CA ASN A 435 5.39 19.85 14.66
C ASN A 435 6.87 20.22 14.44
N ARG A 436 7.74 19.21 14.31
CA ARG A 436 9.14 19.41 13.99
C ARG A 436 9.32 20.02 12.60
N ILE A 437 8.67 19.44 11.59
CA ILE A 437 8.72 19.91 10.20
C ILE A 437 8.24 21.37 10.12
N ARG A 438 7.18 21.73 10.83
CA ARG A 438 6.69 23.12 10.86
C ARG A 438 7.75 24.08 11.38
N ARG A 439 8.43 23.75 12.48
CA ARG A 439 9.52 24.58 13.03
C ARG A 439 10.68 24.70 12.06
N ASP A 440 11.11 23.58 11.48
CA ASP A 440 12.22 23.53 10.54
C ASP A 440 11.88 24.28 9.24
N ALA A 441 10.63 24.20 8.75
CA ALA A 441 10.13 24.96 7.61
C ALA A 441 10.08 26.47 7.87
N ALA A 442 9.63 26.90 9.06
CA ALA A 442 9.66 28.31 9.45
C ALA A 442 11.09 28.84 9.56
N ALA A 443 12.01 28.06 10.16
CA ALA A 443 13.43 28.39 10.22
C ALA A 443 14.09 28.44 8.84
N ALA A 444 13.60 27.65 7.89
CA ALA A 444 14.01 27.65 6.49
C ALA A 444 13.39 28.81 5.66
N GLY A 445 12.60 29.69 6.28
CA GLY A 445 12.06 30.90 5.67
C GLY A 445 10.67 30.76 5.05
N LEU A 446 9.96 29.64 5.24
CA LEU A 446 8.56 29.54 4.81
C LEU A 446 7.69 30.41 5.74
N PRO A 447 6.68 31.13 5.22
CA PRO A 447 5.77 31.93 6.04
C PRO A 447 5.05 31.07 7.09
N ASP A 448 5.03 31.50 8.34
CA ASP A 448 4.24 30.86 9.41
C ASP A 448 2.88 31.55 9.54
N ASP A 449 2.08 31.47 8.46
CA ASP A 449 0.77 32.11 8.32
C ASP A 449 -0.38 31.32 8.96
N ASP A 450 -0.05 30.20 9.63
CA ASP A 450 -0.96 29.21 10.21
C ASP A 450 -2.04 28.67 9.26
N ARG A 451 -1.94 28.90 7.95
CA ARG A 451 -2.90 28.44 6.96
C ARG A 451 -2.67 26.95 6.67
N PRO A 452 -3.67 26.06 6.91
CA PRO A 452 -3.50 24.64 6.68
C PRO A 452 -3.48 24.30 5.19
N LEU A 453 -2.94 23.13 4.87
CA LEU A 453 -2.86 22.60 3.51
C LEU A 453 -4.24 22.45 2.86
N ARG A 454 -5.23 21.99 3.63
CA ARG A 454 -6.62 21.78 3.16
C ARG A 454 -7.29 23.07 2.67
N ASP A 455 -6.86 24.22 3.20
CA ASP A 455 -7.38 25.54 2.83
C ASP A 455 -6.49 26.23 1.78
N GLY A 456 -5.61 25.46 1.12
CA GLY A 456 -4.72 25.94 0.07
C GLY A 456 -3.46 26.63 0.58
N GLY A 457 -3.10 26.49 1.85
CA GLY A 457 -1.86 27.04 2.39
C GLY A 457 -0.60 26.51 1.70
N THR A 458 0.45 27.33 1.71
CA THR A 458 1.79 26.99 1.20
C THR A 458 2.91 27.34 2.18
N GLY A 459 2.57 27.91 3.34
CA GLY A 459 3.47 28.23 4.43
C GLY A 459 3.96 27.01 5.22
N ALA A 460 4.65 27.27 6.32
CA ALA A 460 5.31 26.27 7.15
C ALA A 460 4.35 25.17 7.67
N ARG A 461 3.14 25.56 8.09
CA ARG A 461 2.09 24.61 8.51
C ARG A 461 1.66 23.69 7.38
N ALA A 462 1.30 24.27 6.22
CA ALA A 462 0.85 23.49 5.07
C ALA A 462 1.95 22.56 4.54
N TYR A 463 3.21 23.00 4.56
CA TYR A 463 4.35 22.17 4.19
C TYR A 463 4.52 20.98 5.14
N ALA A 464 4.39 21.22 6.46
CA ALA A 464 4.45 20.15 7.46
C ALA A 464 3.32 19.12 7.31
N GLU A 465 2.10 19.59 7.08
CA GLU A 465 0.94 18.73 6.77
C GLU A 465 1.18 17.94 5.46
N ALA A 466 1.80 18.55 4.45
CA ALA A 466 2.11 17.90 3.18
C ALA A 466 3.13 16.76 3.34
N VAL A 467 4.21 16.98 4.08
CA VAL A 467 5.19 15.92 4.38
C VAL A 467 4.54 14.81 5.20
N ALA A 468 3.72 15.16 6.19
CA ALA A 468 3.04 14.20 7.07
C ALA A 468 2.16 13.22 6.29
N VAL A 469 1.46 13.66 5.23
CA VAL A 469 0.66 12.79 4.35
C VAL A 469 1.46 11.60 3.78
N TYR A 470 2.77 11.77 3.55
CA TYR A 470 3.63 10.70 3.03
C TYR A 470 4.29 9.84 4.14
N LEU A 471 4.30 10.32 5.39
CA LEU A 471 4.92 9.60 6.51
C LEU A 471 4.01 8.52 7.10
N GLY A 472 2.70 8.69 7.05
CA GLY A 472 1.74 7.69 7.53
C GLY A 472 0.34 8.24 7.69
#